data_AF-A0A7X2PQU3-F1
#
_entry.id   AF-A0A7X2PQU3-F1
#
_cell.length_a   1.000
_cell.length_b   1.000
_cell.length_c   1.000
_cell.angle_alpha   90.00
_cell.angle_beta   90.00
_cell.angle_gamma   90.00
#
_symmetry.space_group_name_H-M   'P 1'
#
loop_
_entity.id
_entity.type
_entity.pdbx_description
1 polymer ?
#
loop_
_entity_poly.entity_id
_entity_poly.type
_entity_poly.pdbx_seq_one_letter_code
_entity_poly.pdbx_strand_id
1 'polypeptide(L)' 'MDLQKAIRELYDEKERIDGVIASLEQHLRTNGPGAPKRKRGRKSMGPLERQDVSARMRNYWAARRIDRSE' A
#
# COMPACT_ATOMS: atom_id res chain seq x y z
N MET A 1 -30.99 -16.43 -37.57
CA MET A 1 -30.04 -16.14 -36.46
C MET A 1 -30.25 -17.20 -35.42
N ASP A 2 -29.18 -17.78 -34.91
CA ASP A 2 -29.25 -18.70 -33.76
C ASP A 2 -29.21 -17.87 -32.47
N LEU A 3 -30.39 -17.62 -31.90
CA LEU A 3 -30.55 -16.85 -30.67
C LEU A 3 -29.84 -17.50 -29.48
N GLN A 4 -29.79 -18.83 -29.41
CA GLN A 4 -29.13 -19.54 -28.31
C GLN A 4 -27.63 -19.34 -28.38
N LYS A 5 -27.06 -19.41 -29.59
CA LYS A 5 -25.65 -19.09 -29.83
C LYS A 5 -25.32 -17.64 -29.44
N ALA A 6 -26.12 -16.67 -29.87
CA ALA A 6 -25.90 -15.27 -29.54
C ALA A 6 -25.96 -14.98 -28.03
N ILE A 7 -26.90 -15.61 -27.32
CA ILE A 7 -27.00 -15.51 -25.86
C ILE A 7 -25.75 -16.07 -25.20
N ARG A 8 -25.25 -17.23 -25.67
CA ARG A 8 -24.05 -17.85 -25.12
C ARG A 8 -22.82 -16.96 -25.27
N GLU A 9 -22.62 -16.42 -26.47
CA GLU A 9 -21.50 -15.52 -26.78
C GLU A 9 -21.52 -14.26 -25.90
N LEU A 10 -22.70 -13.69 -25.64
CA LEU A 10 -22.84 -12.53 -24.75
C LEU A 10 -22.51 -12.85 -23.29
N TYR A 11 -22.88 -14.04 -22.80
CA TYR A 11 -22.51 -14.47 -21.44
C TYR A 11 -21.01 -14.71 -21.31
N ASP A 12 -20.39 -15.35 -22.30
CA ASP A 12 -18.95 -15.61 -22.31
C ASP A 12 -18.17 -14.27 -22.36
N GLU A 13 -18.63 -13.29 -23.16
CA GLU A 13 -18.02 -11.94 -23.19
C GLU A 13 -18.23 -11.18 -21.88
N LYS A 14 -19.41 -11.30 -21.26
CA LYS A 14 -19.66 -10.71 -19.93
C LYS A 14 -18.67 -11.25 -18.89
N GLU A 15 -18.47 -12.57 -18.85
CA GLU A 15 -17.55 -13.20 -17.90
C GLU A 15 -16.10 -12.72 -18.12
N ARG A 16 -15.69 -12.60 -19.39
CA ARG A 16 -14.39 -12.03 -19.76
C ARG A 16 -14.23 -10.60 -19.24
N ILE A 17 -15.23 -9.74 -19.45
CA ILE A 17 -15.21 -8.34 -19.00
C ILE A 17 -15.15 -8.27 -17.47
N ASP A 18 -15.95 -9.06 -16.76
CA ASP A 18 -15.94 -9.11 -15.30
C ASP A 18 -14.55 -9.49 -14.75
N GLY A 19 -13.88 -10.46 -15.39
CA GLY A 19 -12.51 -10.85 -15.04
C GLY A 19 -11.49 -9.72 -15.25
N VAL A 20 -11.60 -8.97 -16.35
CA VAL A 20 -10.74 -7.80 -16.62
C VAL A 20 -10.98 -6.69 -15.60
N ILE A 21 -12.25 -6.42 -15.24
CA ILE A 21 -12.61 -5.44 -14.22
C ILE A 21 -11.96 -5.81 -12.88
N ALA A 22 -12.12 -7.05 -12.43
CA ALA A 22 -11.54 -7.52 -11.17
C ALA A 22 -10.01 -7.34 -11.13
N SER A 23 -9.33 -7.64 -12.24
CA SER A 23 -7.88 -7.44 -12.38
C SER A 23 -7.48 -5.96 -12.26
N LEU A 24 -8.21 -5.07 -12.93
CA LEU A 24 -7.96 -3.63 -12.91
C LEU A 24 -8.27 -3.01 -11.55
N GLU A 25 -9.32 -3.44 -10.87
CA GLU A 25 -9.63 -2.99 -9.51
C GLU A 25 -8.53 -3.37 -8.52
N GLN A 26 -8.01 -4.61 -8.61
CA GLN A 26 -6.88 -5.04 -7.79
C GLN A 26 -5.62 -4.21 -8.09
N HIS A 27 -5.38 -3.89 -9.37
CA HIS A 27 -4.28 -3.00 -9.75
C HIS A 27 -4.46 -1.58 -9.18
N LEU A 28 -5.66 -1.02 -9.25
CA LEU A 28 -5.97 0.31 -8.71
C LEU A 28 -5.83 0.37 -7.18
N ARG A 29 -6.13 -0.69 -6.44
CA ARG A 29 -5.87 -0.74 -4.99
C ARG A 29 -4.40 -0.57 -4.64
N THR A 30 -3.50 -1.04 -5.50
CA THR A 30 -2.05 -1.03 -5.26
C THR A 30 -1.32 0.15 -5.90
N ASN A 31 -1.79 0.63 -7.06
CA ASN A 31 -1.13 1.64 -7.88
C ASN A 31 -2.00 2.86 -8.21
N GLY A 32 -3.27 2.84 -7.83
CA GLY A 32 -4.23 3.89 -8.14
C GLY A 32 -3.99 5.20 -7.38
N PRO A 33 -4.74 6.26 -7.73
CA PRO A 33 -4.69 7.54 -7.04
C PRO A 33 -5.11 7.36 -5.57
N GLY A 34 -4.18 7.62 -4.64
CA GLY A 34 -4.37 7.39 -3.20
C GLY A 34 -3.62 6.16 -2.66
N ALA A 35 -3.11 5.28 -3.53
CA ALA A 35 -2.24 4.20 -3.09
C ALA A 35 -0.96 4.77 -2.44
N PRO A 36 -0.47 4.16 -1.35
CA PRO A 36 0.73 4.64 -0.65
C PRO A 36 1.94 4.53 -1.58
N LYS A 37 2.26 5.63 -2.27
CA LYS A 37 3.47 5.73 -3.09
C LYS A 37 4.68 5.65 -2.16
N ARG A 38 5.47 4.58 -2.27
CA ARG A 38 6.81 4.56 -1.66
C ARG A 38 7.60 5.71 -2.24
N LYS A 39 7.85 6.75 -1.42
CA LYS A 39 8.75 7.85 -1.78
C LYS A 39 10.12 7.23 -2.07
N ARG A 40 10.51 7.19 -3.35
CA ARG A 40 11.79 6.66 -3.80
C ARG A 40 12.91 7.26 -2.94
N GLY A 41 13.85 6.43 -2.50
CA GLY A 41 14.97 6.85 -1.66
C GLY A 41 14.70 6.90 -0.15
N ARG A 42 13.45 6.80 0.32
CA ARG A 42 13.17 6.66 1.76
C ARG A 42 13.21 5.19 2.17
N LYS A 43 14.19 4.81 3.01
CA LYS A 43 14.19 3.52 3.71
C LYS A 43 13.14 3.59 4.83
N SER A 44 12.22 2.63 4.84
CA SER A 44 11.30 2.47 5.98
C SER A 44 12.09 1.84 7.12
N MET A 45 11.98 2.41 8.31
CA MET A 45 12.57 1.84 9.52
C MET A 45 11.63 0.78 10.07
N GLY A 46 12.17 -0.41 10.34
CA GLY A 46 11.43 -1.53 10.93
C GLY A 46 10.99 -1.26 12.38
N PRO A 47 10.04 -2.03 12.93
CA PRO A 47 9.55 -1.81 14.29
C PRO A 47 10.65 -1.93 15.36
N LEU A 48 11.60 -2.86 15.20
CA LEU A 48 12.74 -3.04 16.10
C LEU A 48 13.69 -1.83 16.06
N GLU A 49 14.12 -1.42 14.87
CA GLU A 49 14.97 -0.24 14.68
C GLU A 49 14.34 1.03 15.27
N ARG A 50 13.01 1.18 15.17
CA ARG A 50 12.28 2.30 15.79
C ARG A 50 12.36 2.27 17.32
N GLN A 51 12.29 1.09 17.95
CA GLN A 51 12.43 0.96 19.39
C GLN A 51 13.83 1.35 19.86
N ASP A 52 14.87 0.91 19.15
CA ASP A 52 16.26 1.23 19.46
C ASP A 52 16.53 2.73 19.35
N VAL A 53 16.03 3.37 18.28
CA VAL A 53 16.15 4.82 18.10
C VAL A 53 15.39 5.57 19.20
N SER A 54 14.20 5.10 19.58
CA SER A 54 13.42 5.69 20.66
C SER A 54 14.17 5.63 22.00
N ALA A 55 14.74 4.47 22.35
CA ALA A 55 15.55 4.31 23.56
C ALA A 55 16.76 5.26 23.56
N ARG A 56 17.48 5.35 22.43
CA ARG A 56 18.63 6.25 22.28
C ARG A 56 18.23 7.71 22.43
N MET A 57 17.11 8.11 21.83
CA MET A 57 16.61 9.48 21.93
C MET A 57 16.17 9.83 23.34
N ARG A 58 15.53 8.91 24.09
CA ARG A 58 15.21 9.13 25.50
C ARG A 58 16.47 9.45 26.31
N ASN A 59 17.54 8.68 26.13
CA ASN A 59 18.81 8.89 26.82
C ASN A 59 19.45 10.23 26.43
N TYR A 60 19.48 10.53 25.13
CA TYR A 60 19.99 11.81 24.61
C TYR A 60 19.25 13.01 25.21
N TRP A 61 17.92 12.96 25.24
CA TRP A 61 17.10 14.06 25.78
C TRP A 61 17.21 14.18 27.29
N ALA A 62 17.37 13.08 28.02
CA ALA A 62 17.63 13.13 29.46
C ALA A 62 18.96 13.84 29.75
N ALA A 63 20.04 13.44 29.07
CA ALA A 63 21.34 14.08 29.20
C ALA A 63 21.29 15.58 28.85
N ARG A 64 20.63 15.91 27.73
CA ARG A 64 20.47 17.31 27.28
C ARG A 64 19.62 18.17 28.23
N ARG A 65 18.69 17.56 28.98
CA ARG A 65 17.89 18.27 29.99
C ARG A 65 18.72 18.61 31.22
N ILE A 66 19.58 17.69 31.65
CA ILE A 66 20.51 17.89 32.78
C ILE A 66 21.49 19.02 32.45
N ASP A 67 22.09 18.98 31.26
CA ASP A 67 23.00 20.01 30.72
C ASP A 67 22.37 21.41 30.60
N ARG A 68 21.04 21.50 30.47
CA ARG A 68 20.31 22.78 30.43
C ARG A 68 19.92 23.29 31.84
N SER A 69 19.95 22.43 32.85
CA SER A 69 19.54 22.77 34.22
C SER A 69 20.70 23.16 35.15
N GLU A 70 21.95 22.98 34.70
CA GLU A 70 23.16 23.58 35.29
C GLU A 70 23.47 24.93 34.63
#